data_AF-A0A0F5MZP3-F1
#
_entry.id   AF-A0A0F5MZP3-F1
#
_cell.length_a   1.000
_cell.length_b   1.000
_cell.length_c   1.000
_cell.angle_alpha   90.00
_cell.angle_beta   90.00
_cell.angle_gamma   90.00
#
_symmetry.space_group_name_H-M   'P 1'
#
loop_
_entity.id
_entity.type
_entity.pdbx_description
1 polymer ?
#
loop_
_entity_poly.entity_id
_entity_poly.type
_entity_poly.pdbx_seq_one_letter_code
_entity_poly.pdbx_strand_id
1 'polypeptide(L)'
;MITTKKFLSGVVVAGLVAGTGAAVGTPVGLSASTAEWLLAAEHVLLIGTDGTNLSKILEYAYNEDSGFKTAMDWGITGAATEVNHTTISGPSWSTILTGVWDDKHGVINNVFEAAPYNSWPTVFNLIEYYKPEIQTTVIADWDYINQMSAAGGYPADNNLYVPFQNNWADTDAEVTSQTIAQILATTTNPNIDNFIFSYQVQADEAGHAYGGGSAEYAQAVINVGGNIQQILDAVAYARAETGDDWSIIITTDHGHQMSLGFGHGFQSPNETTQFVIFDQAGDNATDGSQNLNYSIADITPTILQLFGIPLRSDFDGAPMFTDPNIINSIVSPVDLKEALTAAIAMYGYPNIGNDLALGLRTVVATIPYLLNGVVADIDKFLQSIVDQDIFLISGLAEVGQQINDFFGGLSVDVLQLAAGGVAWLTGAGRIEPTDAPLPPPGSAEFTGLEALLASGTVPAPDLGGTDLAGLLDLTALAG
;
A
#
# COMPACT_ATOMS: atom_id res chain seq x y z
N MET A 1 18.66 -33.29 2.85
CA MET A 1 19.32 -32.51 1.78
C MET A 1 19.23 -31.07 2.23
N ILE A 2 20.38 -30.50 2.59
CA ILE A 2 20.47 -29.19 3.23
C ILE A 2 20.43 -28.15 2.11
N THR A 3 19.38 -27.35 2.09
CA THR A 3 19.16 -26.24 1.16
C THR A 3 20.17 -25.13 1.43
N THR A 4 20.70 -24.60 0.35
CA THR A 4 21.82 -23.67 0.27
C THR A 4 21.42 -22.32 0.88
N LYS A 5 21.97 -21.97 2.05
CA LYS A 5 21.90 -20.61 2.61
C LYS A 5 22.37 -19.59 1.55
N LYS A 6 21.69 -18.44 1.45
CA LYS A 6 22.10 -17.27 0.63
C LYS A 6 23.63 -17.13 0.74
N PHE A 7 24.35 -17.38 -0.35
CA PHE A 7 25.81 -17.28 -0.40
C PHE A 7 26.18 -15.80 -0.53
N LEU A 8 25.85 -14.97 0.47
CA LEU A 8 26.66 -13.78 0.71
C LEU A 8 28.07 -14.31 0.95
N SER A 9 28.97 -14.02 0.02
CA SER A 9 30.37 -14.46 0.00
C SER A 9 30.90 -14.72 1.41
N GLY A 10 30.94 -16.00 1.82
CA GLY A 10 31.37 -16.43 3.15
C GLY A 10 32.80 -15.97 3.51
N VAL A 11 33.52 -15.42 2.53
CA VAL A 11 34.82 -14.76 2.70
C VAL A 11 34.72 -13.47 3.54
N VAL A 12 33.61 -12.73 3.48
CA VAL A 12 33.46 -11.46 4.24
C VAL A 12 33.09 -11.76 5.70
N VAL A 13 32.15 -12.68 5.95
CA VAL A 13 31.72 -13.03 7.32
C VAL A 13 32.73 -13.92 8.04
N ALA A 14 33.36 -14.89 7.37
CA ALA A 14 34.42 -15.70 7.99
C ALA A 14 35.73 -14.90 8.19
N GLY A 15 35.97 -13.87 7.35
CA GLY A 15 37.10 -12.95 7.49
C GLY A 15 37.02 -12.08 8.75
N LEU A 16 35.82 -11.78 9.26
CA LEU A 16 35.63 -11.04 10.51
C LEU A 16 35.79 -11.92 11.77
N VAL A 17 35.54 -13.23 11.68
CA VAL A 17 35.61 -14.14 12.85
C VAL A 17 37.01 -14.77 13.02
N ALA A 18 37.79 -14.91 11.95
CA ALA A 18 39.12 -15.54 11.99
C ALA A 18 40.29 -14.52 12.02
N GLY A 19 40.20 -13.49 12.86
CA GLY A 19 41.32 -12.58 13.12
C GLY A 19 42.29 -13.12 14.19
N THR A 20 43.12 -14.11 13.85
CA THR A 20 44.24 -14.50 14.72
C THR A 20 45.55 -13.87 14.26
N GLY A 21 46.07 -12.94 15.07
CA GLY A 21 47.51 -12.70 15.19
C GLY A 21 48.10 -11.47 14.49
N ALA A 22 47.85 -10.26 15.02
CA ALA A 22 48.86 -9.24 15.33
C ALA A 22 48.17 -7.97 15.82
N ALA A 23 48.73 -7.34 16.85
CA ALA A 23 48.13 -6.24 17.60
C ALA A 23 47.83 -4.99 16.74
N VAL A 24 46.56 -4.81 16.36
CA VAL A 24 45.87 -3.54 16.08
C VAL A 24 44.41 -3.74 16.51
N GLY A 25 43.79 -2.73 17.14
CA GLY A 25 42.55 -2.82 17.91
C GLY A 25 41.46 -3.73 17.33
N THR A 26 40.81 -4.48 18.23
CA THR A 26 39.63 -5.32 17.95
C THR A 26 38.59 -4.54 17.14
N PRO A 27 38.23 -4.97 15.92
CA PRO A 27 37.00 -4.53 15.29
C PRO A 27 35.85 -5.00 16.20
N VAL A 28 34.84 -4.15 16.38
CA VAL A 28 33.58 -4.54 17.02
C VAL A 28 33.00 -5.66 16.18
N GLY A 29 33.07 -6.90 16.68
CA GLY A 29 32.43 -8.04 16.01
C GLY A 29 30.92 -7.82 16.00
N LEU A 30 30.29 -8.00 14.84
CA LEU A 30 28.84 -8.18 14.74
C LEU A 30 28.45 -9.30 15.72
N SER A 31 27.47 -9.06 16.60
CA SER A 31 26.97 -10.12 17.48
C SER A 31 26.33 -11.22 16.62
N ALA A 32 26.27 -12.44 17.16
CA ALA A 32 25.58 -13.55 16.49
C ALA A 32 24.13 -13.18 16.14
N SER A 33 23.45 -12.41 17.00
CA SER A 33 22.11 -11.89 16.75
C SER A 33 22.04 -10.92 15.56
N THR A 34 23.02 -10.02 15.40
CA THR A 34 23.06 -9.12 14.23
C THR A 34 23.41 -9.86 12.94
N ALA A 35 24.21 -10.93 13.02
CA ALA A 35 24.53 -11.76 11.87
C ALA A 35 23.38 -12.69 11.45
N GLU A 36 22.58 -13.19 12.40
CA GLU A 36 21.36 -13.95 12.14
C GLU A 36 20.27 -13.06 11.53
N TRP A 37 20.09 -11.84 12.05
CA TRP A 37 19.20 -10.83 11.49
C TRP A 37 19.54 -10.47 10.03
N LEU A 38 20.82 -10.22 9.72
CA LEU A 38 21.26 -9.95 8.33
C LEU A 38 21.08 -11.13 7.35
N LEU A 39 20.76 -12.33 7.84
CA LEU A 39 20.56 -13.53 7.04
C LEU A 39 19.08 -13.98 6.99
N ALA A 40 18.20 -13.37 7.78
CA ALA A 40 16.77 -13.62 7.78
C ALA A 40 16.14 -13.18 6.46
N ALA A 41 15.05 -13.84 6.05
CA ALA A 41 14.23 -13.29 4.97
C ALA A 41 13.46 -12.07 5.50
N GLU A 42 13.35 -11.04 4.66
CA GLU A 42 12.51 -9.87 4.96
C GLU A 42 11.11 -10.11 4.39
N HIS A 43 10.10 -10.12 5.27
CA HIS A 43 8.70 -10.19 4.89
C HIS A 43 7.99 -8.89 5.24
N VAL A 44 7.23 -8.35 4.30
CA VAL A 44 6.39 -7.17 4.53
C VAL A 44 4.94 -7.54 4.24
N LEU A 45 4.08 -7.37 5.24
CA LEU A 45 2.65 -7.63 5.16
C LEU A 45 1.86 -6.33 5.23
N LEU A 46 1.18 -5.98 4.16
CA LEU A 46 0.17 -4.91 4.14
C LEU A 46 -1.22 -5.54 4.30
N ILE A 47 -1.98 -5.09 5.30
CA ILE A 47 -3.38 -5.46 5.49
C ILE A 47 -4.24 -4.22 5.26
N GLY A 48 -5.04 -4.26 4.21
CA GLY A 48 -6.00 -3.23 3.87
C GLY A 48 -7.41 -3.58 4.32
N THR A 49 -8.08 -2.66 5.00
CA THR A 49 -9.47 -2.81 5.45
C THR A 49 -10.31 -1.67 4.89
N ASP A 50 -11.11 -1.92 3.85
CA ASP A 50 -11.82 -0.85 3.14
C ASP A 50 -12.84 -0.14 4.03
N GLY A 51 -12.89 1.19 3.94
CA GLY A 51 -13.90 2.03 4.60
C GLY A 51 -13.99 1.86 6.12
N THR A 52 -12.93 1.43 6.80
CA THR A 52 -12.93 1.09 8.23
C THR A 52 -12.58 2.29 9.11
N ASN A 53 -13.57 2.85 9.81
CA ASN A 53 -13.37 3.99 10.69
C ASN A 53 -12.53 3.66 11.93
N LEU A 54 -11.41 4.37 12.13
CA LEU A 54 -10.58 4.26 13.34
C LEU A 54 -11.39 4.46 14.63
N SER A 55 -12.33 5.42 14.64
CA SER A 55 -13.19 5.66 15.80
C SER A 55 -14.03 4.42 16.17
N LYS A 56 -14.45 3.62 15.17
CA LYS A 56 -15.23 2.39 15.38
C LYS A 56 -14.37 1.21 15.78
N ILE A 57 -13.13 1.14 15.29
CA ILE A 57 -12.12 0.22 15.84
C ILE A 57 -11.93 0.50 17.33
N LEU A 58 -11.68 1.75 17.72
CA LEU A 58 -11.48 2.12 19.12
C LEU A 58 -12.71 1.85 19.99
N GLU A 59 -13.92 1.97 19.44
CA GLU A 59 -15.18 1.74 20.15
C GLU A 59 -15.47 0.24 20.35
N TYR A 60 -15.35 -0.57 19.29
CA TYR A 60 -15.89 -1.93 19.26
C TYR A 60 -14.83 -3.03 19.17
N ALA A 61 -13.65 -2.74 18.62
CA ALA A 61 -12.59 -3.70 18.35
C ALA A 61 -11.26 -3.34 19.07
N TYR A 62 -11.34 -2.60 20.18
CA TYR A 62 -10.19 -2.31 21.05
C TYR A 62 -10.22 -3.19 22.30
N ASN A 63 -10.01 -4.50 22.10
CA ASN A 63 -10.00 -5.53 23.14
C ASN A 63 -8.98 -6.62 22.78
N GLU A 64 -8.68 -7.52 23.73
CA GLU A 64 -7.62 -8.54 23.60
C GLU A 64 -7.85 -9.57 22.48
N ASP A 65 -9.08 -9.71 21.97
CA ASP A 65 -9.41 -10.66 20.91
C ASP A 65 -9.37 -10.01 19.50
N SER A 66 -8.94 -8.75 19.41
CA SER A 66 -8.91 -7.98 18.17
C SER A 66 -7.49 -7.76 17.67
N GLY A 67 -7.24 -8.15 16.42
CA GLY A 67 -5.97 -7.94 15.74
C GLY A 67 -5.62 -6.46 15.55
N PHE A 68 -6.61 -5.56 15.52
CA PHE A 68 -6.34 -4.12 15.58
C PHE A 68 -5.65 -3.74 16.88
N LYS A 69 -6.17 -4.20 18.02
CA LYS A 69 -5.57 -3.91 19.34
C LYS A 69 -4.18 -4.52 19.44
N THR A 70 -4.02 -5.77 19.02
CA THR A 70 -2.72 -6.46 18.99
C THR A 70 -1.70 -5.70 18.14
N ALA A 71 -2.07 -5.28 16.94
CA ALA A 71 -1.18 -4.50 16.08
C ALA A 71 -0.83 -3.12 16.67
N MET A 72 -1.81 -2.44 17.30
CA MET A 72 -1.56 -1.18 18.01
C MET A 72 -0.60 -1.37 19.19
N ASP A 73 -0.65 -2.51 19.88
CA ASP A 73 0.26 -2.83 20.97
C ASP A 73 1.66 -3.18 20.50
N TRP A 74 1.81 -3.80 19.32
CA TRP A 74 3.10 -4.20 18.74
C TRP A 74 3.75 -3.11 17.90
N GLY A 75 3.03 -2.04 17.58
CA GLY A 75 3.51 -1.05 16.63
C GLY A 75 3.25 0.38 17.05
N ILE A 76 3.40 1.27 16.09
CA ILE A 76 3.09 2.69 16.20
C ILE A 76 1.81 2.96 15.41
N THR A 77 0.85 3.62 16.04
CA THR A 77 -0.43 3.95 15.40
C THR A 77 -0.54 5.43 15.07
N GLY A 78 -0.72 5.76 13.80
CA GLY A 78 -1.09 7.10 13.38
C GLY A 78 -2.57 7.16 13.03
N ALA A 79 -3.33 8.01 13.73
CA ALA A 79 -4.53 8.54 13.11
C ALA A 79 -4.08 9.37 11.90
N ALA A 80 -4.63 9.11 10.72
CA ALA A 80 -4.27 9.79 9.48
C ALA A 80 -5.50 10.50 8.91
N THR A 81 -5.29 11.35 7.91
CA THR A 81 -6.40 11.99 7.21
C THR A 81 -6.08 12.33 5.77
N GLU A 82 -7.11 12.22 4.93
CA GLU A 82 -7.09 12.59 3.50
C GLU A 82 -7.92 13.85 3.21
N VAL A 83 -8.07 14.75 4.19
CA VAL A 83 -8.71 16.06 3.95
C VAL A 83 -8.03 16.76 2.76
N ASN A 84 -8.85 17.24 1.82
CA ASN A 84 -8.46 17.78 0.50
C ASN A 84 -8.21 16.75 -0.61
N HIS A 85 -8.36 15.46 -0.33
CA HIS A 85 -8.34 14.38 -1.31
C HIS A 85 -9.68 13.64 -1.31
N THR A 86 -10.01 12.96 -2.40
CA THR A 86 -11.29 12.25 -2.51
C THR A 86 -11.31 11.02 -1.61
N THR A 87 -12.39 10.83 -0.87
CA THR A 87 -12.61 9.67 0.01
C THR A 87 -13.26 8.53 -0.79
N ILE A 88 -12.78 8.26 -2.00
CA ILE A 88 -13.29 7.19 -2.88
C ILE A 88 -12.19 6.12 -2.99
N SER A 89 -12.57 4.84 -2.90
CA SER A 89 -11.63 3.73 -2.72
C SER A 89 -10.56 3.63 -3.81
N GLY A 90 -10.93 3.69 -5.08
CA GLY A 90 -9.99 3.58 -6.21
C GLY A 90 -8.83 4.59 -6.12
N PRO A 91 -9.12 5.90 -6.00
CA PRO A 91 -8.12 6.92 -5.71
C PRO A 91 -7.30 6.67 -4.43
N SER A 92 -7.93 6.37 -3.29
CA SER A 92 -7.21 6.23 -2.02
C SER A 92 -6.30 4.97 -1.99
N TRP A 93 -6.75 3.84 -2.52
CA TRP A 93 -5.89 2.67 -2.73
C TRP A 93 -4.78 2.91 -3.76
N SER A 94 -5.04 3.73 -4.78
CA SER A 94 -4.00 4.16 -5.70
C SER A 94 -2.94 4.99 -4.97
N THR A 95 -3.33 5.86 -4.04
CA THR A 95 -2.38 6.58 -3.19
C THR A 95 -1.55 5.62 -2.33
N ILE A 96 -2.19 4.67 -1.65
CA ILE A 96 -1.52 3.68 -0.80
C ILE A 96 -0.46 2.91 -1.58
N LEU A 97 -0.80 2.45 -2.79
CA LEU A 97 0.05 1.58 -3.59
C LEU A 97 0.99 2.30 -4.56
N THR A 98 0.89 3.63 -4.71
CA THR A 98 1.83 4.41 -5.54
C THR A 98 2.65 5.43 -4.74
N GLY A 99 2.23 5.78 -3.53
CA GLY A 99 2.91 6.78 -2.68
C GLY A 99 2.70 8.24 -3.10
N VAL A 100 1.74 8.50 -3.98
CA VAL A 100 1.37 9.84 -4.45
C VAL A 100 -0.13 10.07 -4.39
N TRP A 101 -0.57 11.30 -4.21
CA TRP A 101 -2.01 11.62 -4.12
C TRP A 101 -2.69 11.71 -5.49
N ASP A 102 -4.01 11.88 -5.48
CA ASP A 102 -4.87 11.96 -6.65
C ASP A 102 -4.62 13.16 -7.57
N ASP A 103 -4.04 14.24 -7.05
CA ASP A 103 -3.54 15.36 -7.84
C ASP A 103 -2.33 15.00 -8.72
N LYS A 104 -1.66 13.88 -8.45
CA LYS A 104 -0.62 13.25 -9.27
C LYS A 104 -1.14 12.07 -10.07
N HIS A 105 -1.57 10.99 -9.40
CA HIS A 105 -1.92 9.76 -10.12
C HIS A 105 -3.16 9.90 -10.99
N GLY A 106 -4.05 10.85 -10.71
CA GLY A 106 -5.17 11.18 -11.58
C GLY A 106 -6.27 10.13 -11.68
N VAL A 107 -6.20 9.03 -10.93
CA VAL A 107 -7.36 8.15 -10.65
C VAL A 107 -8.45 8.95 -9.93
N ILE A 108 -9.70 8.85 -10.40
CA ILE A 108 -10.80 9.73 -9.99
C ILE A 108 -12.00 9.00 -9.38
N ASN A 109 -12.13 7.69 -9.61
CA ASN A 109 -13.28 6.89 -9.24
C ASN A 109 -12.96 5.38 -9.26
N ASN A 110 -13.99 4.56 -9.06
CA ASN A 110 -13.91 3.10 -9.04
C ASN A 110 -14.10 2.45 -10.43
N VAL A 111 -14.07 3.24 -11.53
CA VAL A 111 -13.92 2.68 -12.88
C VAL A 111 -12.44 2.46 -13.12
N PHE A 112 -12.04 1.20 -13.29
CA PHE A 112 -10.63 0.88 -13.42
C PHE A 112 -10.05 1.35 -14.77
N GLU A 113 -8.92 2.04 -14.69
CA GLU A 113 -8.09 2.41 -15.83
C GLU A 113 -6.63 2.07 -15.52
N ALA A 114 -5.98 1.30 -16.40
CA ALA A 114 -4.58 0.91 -16.19
C ALA A 114 -3.58 2.03 -16.51
N ALA A 115 -3.99 3.05 -17.27
CA ALA A 115 -3.08 4.06 -17.83
C ALA A 115 -2.33 4.89 -16.77
N PRO A 116 -2.97 5.35 -15.66
CA PRO A 116 -2.29 6.04 -14.57
C PRO A 116 -1.03 5.34 -14.05
N TYR A 117 -1.09 4.01 -13.91
CA TYR A 117 -0.02 3.21 -13.33
C TYR A 117 1.20 3.03 -14.24
N ASN A 118 1.13 3.47 -15.50
CA ASN A 118 2.32 3.58 -16.34
C ASN A 118 3.19 4.78 -15.94
N SER A 119 2.56 5.90 -15.58
CA SER A 119 3.25 7.13 -15.14
C SER A 119 3.61 7.07 -13.66
N TRP A 120 2.74 6.45 -12.86
CA TRP A 120 2.86 6.31 -11.42
C TRP A 120 2.86 4.82 -11.04
N PRO A 121 4.02 4.14 -11.17
CA PRO A 121 4.11 2.70 -10.96
C PRO A 121 3.69 2.33 -9.54
N THR A 122 2.99 1.20 -9.41
CA THR A 122 2.63 0.68 -8.10
C THR A 122 3.86 0.16 -7.35
N VAL A 123 3.73 -0.07 -6.05
CA VAL A 123 4.73 -0.73 -5.20
C VAL A 123 5.13 -2.10 -5.78
N PHE A 124 4.18 -2.84 -6.38
CA PHE A 124 4.46 -4.08 -7.09
C PHE A 124 5.38 -3.83 -8.28
N ASN A 125 5.05 -2.86 -9.14
CA ASN A 125 5.88 -2.55 -10.30
C ASN A 125 7.30 -2.15 -9.90
N LEU A 126 7.45 -1.40 -8.81
CA LEU A 126 8.75 -0.98 -8.29
C LEU A 126 9.54 -2.16 -7.69
N ILE A 127 8.90 -3.03 -6.92
CA ILE A 127 9.53 -4.24 -6.36
C ILE A 127 10.00 -5.15 -7.49
N GLU A 128 9.10 -5.51 -8.40
CA GLU A 128 9.38 -6.43 -9.51
C GLU A 128 10.44 -5.90 -10.48
N TYR A 129 10.55 -4.58 -10.62
CA TYR A 129 11.60 -3.97 -11.43
C TYR A 129 12.97 -3.99 -10.75
N TYR A 130 13.05 -3.56 -9.49
CA TYR A 130 14.33 -3.40 -8.80
C TYR A 130 14.85 -4.68 -8.15
N LYS A 131 13.95 -5.55 -7.71
CA LYS A 131 14.23 -6.79 -6.97
C LYS A 131 13.23 -7.89 -7.34
N PRO A 132 13.25 -8.41 -8.59
CA PRO A 132 12.37 -9.50 -9.04
C PRO A 132 12.56 -10.82 -8.29
N GLU A 133 13.54 -10.92 -7.39
CA GLU A 133 13.69 -12.04 -6.46
C GLU A 133 12.76 -11.98 -5.24
N ILE A 134 12.15 -10.83 -4.96
CA ILE A 134 11.14 -10.67 -3.90
C ILE A 134 9.82 -11.18 -4.45
N GLN A 135 9.20 -12.13 -3.77
CA GLN A 135 7.91 -12.63 -4.20
C GLN A 135 6.80 -11.64 -3.82
N THR A 136 6.06 -11.14 -4.81
CA THR A 136 4.91 -10.26 -4.56
C THR A 136 3.59 -11.03 -4.64
N THR A 137 2.72 -10.86 -3.63
CA THR A 137 1.43 -11.56 -3.56
C THR A 137 0.32 -10.60 -3.17
N VAL A 138 -0.79 -10.68 -3.90
CA VAL A 138 -2.01 -9.92 -3.64
C VAL A 138 -3.16 -10.88 -3.45
N ILE A 139 -3.92 -10.68 -2.37
CA ILE A 139 -5.11 -11.45 -2.04
C ILE A 139 -6.20 -10.44 -1.72
N ALA A 140 -7.21 -10.36 -2.58
CA ALA A 140 -8.25 -9.34 -2.47
C ALA A 140 -9.60 -9.90 -2.91
N ASP A 141 -10.66 -9.39 -2.30
CA ASP A 141 -12.04 -9.70 -2.67
C ASP A 141 -12.74 -8.60 -3.46
N TRP A 142 -11.99 -7.57 -3.85
CA TRP A 142 -12.42 -6.55 -4.80
C TRP A 142 -11.55 -6.54 -6.06
N ASP A 143 -12.19 -6.79 -7.22
CA ASP A 143 -11.50 -6.96 -8.51
C ASP A 143 -10.63 -5.74 -8.89
N TYR A 144 -11.00 -4.53 -8.45
CA TYR A 144 -10.20 -3.32 -8.70
C TYR A 144 -8.78 -3.44 -8.14
N ILE A 145 -8.60 -4.03 -6.96
CA ILE A 145 -7.29 -4.26 -6.35
C ILE A 145 -6.47 -5.25 -7.20
N ASN A 146 -7.10 -6.33 -7.66
CA ASN A 146 -6.45 -7.32 -8.52
C ASN A 146 -6.07 -6.70 -9.88
N GLN A 147 -6.95 -5.89 -10.48
CA GLN A 147 -6.69 -5.18 -11.73
C GLN A 147 -5.53 -4.19 -11.59
N MET A 148 -5.49 -3.41 -10.51
CA MET A 148 -4.40 -2.47 -10.20
C MET A 148 -3.07 -3.20 -9.99
N SER A 149 -3.09 -4.35 -9.32
CA SER A 149 -1.89 -5.16 -9.09
C SER A 149 -1.37 -5.85 -10.36
N ALA A 150 -2.21 -5.96 -11.39
CA ALA A 150 -1.85 -6.42 -12.73
C ALA A 150 -1.48 -5.26 -13.68
N ALA A 151 -1.63 -4.01 -13.26
CA ALA A 151 -1.37 -2.84 -14.07
C ALA A 151 0.13 -2.51 -14.18
N GLY A 152 0.48 -1.66 -15.15
CA GLY A 152 1.86 -1.29 -15.44
C GLY A 152 2.64 -2.39 -16.17
N GLY A 153 3.96 -2.22 -16.26
CA GLY A 153 4.84 -3.16 -16.96
C GLY A 153 5.24 -4.39 -16.14
N TYR A 154 5.17 -4.31 -14.81
CA TYR A 154 5.78 -5.27 -13.89
C TYR A 154 4.75 -5.73 -12.84
N PRO A 155 3.76 -6.55 -13.23
CA PRO A 155 2.64 -6.91 -12.35
C PRO A 155 3.11 -7.82 -11.19
N ALA A 156 2.31 -7.90 -10.13
CA ALA A 156 2.58 -8.81 -9.01
C ALA A 156 2.67 -10.28 -9.45
N ASP A 157 3.54 -11.08 -8.81
CA ASP A 157 3.75 -12.50 -9.16
C ASP A 157 2.49 -13.33 -8.96
N ASN A 158 1.85 -13.17 -7.80
CA ASN A 158 0.66 -13.92 -7.40
C ASN A 158 -0.50 -12.94 -7.19
N ASN A 159 -1.54 -13.07 -8.00
CA ASN A 159 -2.70 -12.19 -7.96
C ASN A 159 -3.97 -13.03 -7.75
N LEU A 160 -4.37 -13.16 -6.48
CA LEU A 160 -5.44 -14.03 -6.02
C LEU A 160 -6.71 -13.21 -5.77
N TYR A 161 -7.72 -13.43 -6.62
CA TYR A 161 -9.03 -12.81 -6.48
C TYR A 161 -10.00 -13.76 -5.77
N VAL A 162 -10.64 -13.25 -4.71
CA VAL A 162 -11.66 -13.95 -3.93
C VAL A 162 -13.03 -13.35 -4.26
N PRO A 163 -13.78 -13.88 -5.25
CA PRO A 163 -15.05 -13.30 -5.65
C PRO A 163 -16.11 -13.43 -4.56
N PHE A 164 -16.92 -12.39 -4.41
CA PHE A 164 -18.13 -12.42 -3.59
C PHE A 164 -18.96 -13.68 -3.85
N GLN A 165 -19.32 -14.38 -2.78
CA GLN A 165 -20.18 -15.56 -2.86
C GLN A 165 -21.59 -15.29 -2.34
N ASN A 166 -21.74 -15.14 -1.03
CA ASN A 166 -23.03 -15.05 -0.34
C ASN A 166 -23.13 -13.82 0.56
N ASN A 167 -22.07 -13.54 1.32
CA ASN A 167 -21.93 -12.37 2.16
C ASN A 167 -20.44 -12.00 2.27
N TRP A 168 -20.18 -10.74 2.60
CA TRP A 168 -18.81 -10.22 2.66
C TRP A 168 -17.99 -10.78 3.83
N ALA A 169 -18.62 -11.16 4.96
CA ALA A 169 -17.89 -11.76 6.07
C ALA A 169 -17.24 -13.11 5.69
N ASP A 170 -17.96 -13.95 4.95
CA ASP A 170 -17.42 -15.23 4.43
C ASP A 170 -16.33 -14.99 3.38
N THR A 171 -16.40 -13.87 2.64
CA THR A 171 -15.44 -13.52 1.59
C THR A 171 -14.13 -13.02 2.21
N ASP A 172 -14.22 -12.09 3.18
CA ASP A 172 -13.10 -11.65 4.03
C ASP A 172 -12.44 -12.85 4.76
N ALA A 173 -13.24 -13.81 5.25
CA ALA A 173 -12.71 -15.01 5.91
C ALA A 173 -11.91 -15.92 4.95
N GLU A 174 -12.30 -15.99 3.68
CA GLU A 174 -11.54 -16.72 2.65
C GLU A 174 -10.25 -15.97 2.27
N VAL A 175 -10.29 -14.64 2.14
CA VAL A 175 -9.07 -13.81 2.01
C VAL A 175 -8.12 -14.11 3.18
N THR A 176 -8.64 -14.09 4.41
CA THR A 176 -7.88 -14.38 5.64
C THR A 176 -7.24 -15.77 5.58
N SER A 177 -8.00 -16.80 5.19
CA SER A 177 -7.52 -18.17 5.03
C SER A 177 -6.38 -18.27 3.99
N GLN A 178 -6.52 -17.62 2.84
CA GLN A 178 -5.48 -17.61 1.81
C GLN A 178 -4.23 -16.82 2.24
N THR A 179 -4.40 -15.70 2.95
CA THR A 179 -3.29 -14.92 3.51
C THR A 179 -2.50 -15.75 4.52
N ILE A 180 -3.19 -16.44 5.43
CA ILE A 180 -2.56 -17.38 6.36
C ILE A 180 -1.82 -18.48 5.60
N ALA A 181 -2.40 -19.04 4.53
CA ALA A 181 -1.72 -20.06 3.73
C ALA A 181 -0.41 -19.56 3.10
N GLN A 182 -0.38 -18.31 2.60
CA GLN A 182 0.84 -17.70 2.06
C GLN A 182 1.89 -17.45 3.15
N ILE A 183 1.48 -16.96 4.32
CA ILE A 183 2.37 -16.77 5.47
C ILE A 183 2.97 -18.11 5.91
N LEU A 184 2.15 -19.16 6.06
CA LEU A 184 2.63 -20.47 6.45
C LEU A 184 3.53 -21.12 5.38
N ALA A 185 3.34 -20.78 4.10
CA ALA A 185 4.20 -21.28 3.03
C ALA A 185 5.66 -20.82 3.19
N THR A 186 5.91 -19.61 3.76
CA THR A 186 7.27 -19.10 3.98
C THR A 186 8.07 -20.01 4.92
N THR A 187 7.41 -20.67 5.88
CA THR A 187 8.07 -21.60 6.83
C THR A 187 8.71 -22.82 6.16
N THR A 188 8.25 -23.18 4.96
CA THR A 188 8.77 -24.32 4.18
C THR A 188 9.65 -23.90 3.01
N ASN A 189 9.69 -22.61 2.71
CA ASN A 189 10.55 -22.01 1.70
C ASN A 189 11.36 -20.84 2.30
N PRO A 190 12.17 -21.09 3.34
CA PRO A 190 12.92 -20.05 4.00
C PRO A 190 13.91 -19.42 3.00
N ASN A 191 14.23 -18.13 3.17
CA ASN A 191 15.14 -17.31 2.35
C ASN A 191 14.56 -16.63 1.09
N ILE A 192 13.24 -16.62 0.88
CA ILE A 192 12.60 -15.75 -0.11
C ILE A 192 11.99 -14.57 0.64
N ASP A 193 12.39 -13.36 0.25
CA ASP A 193 11.81 -12.14 0.79
C ASP A 193 10.41 -11.98 0.16
N ASN A 194 9.39 -11.57 0.93
CA ASN A 194 8.01 -11.52 0.43
C ASN A 194 7.36 -10.18 0.70
N PHE A 195 6.63 -9.66 -0.29
CA PHE A 195 5.63 -8.62 -0.07
C PHE A 195 4.23 -9.21 -0.26
N ILE A 196 3.41 -9.19 0.79
CA ILE A 196 2.04 -9.72 0.78
C ILE A 196 1.08 -8.55 1.04
N PHE A 197 0.13 -8.34 0.13
CA PHE A 197 -1.00 -7.44 0.33
C PHE A 197 -2.31 -8.24 0.48
N SER A 198 -2.91 -8.15 1.65
CA SER A 198 -4.22 -8.76 1.96
C SER A 198 -5.26 -7.65 2.10
N TYR A 199 -6.32 -7.70 1.30
CA TYR A 199 -7.37 -6.68 1.25
C TYR A 199 -8.75 -7.28 1.59
N GLN A 200 -9.50 -6.60 2.45
CA GLN A 200 -10.82 -7.01 2.96
C GLN A 200 -11.83 -5.86 2.82
N VAL A 201 -13.02 -6.14 2.25
CA VAL A 201 -14.02 -5.12 1.88
C VAL A 201 -15.23 -5.05 2.82
N GLN A 202 -15.42 -6.02 3.72
CA GLN A 202 -16.68 -6.19 4.47
C GLN A 202 -17.17 -4.91 5.19
N ALA A 203 -16.26 -4.13 5.78
CA ALA A 203 -16.63 -2.95 6.55
C ALA A 203 -17.27 -1.87 5.68
N ASP A 204 -16.66 -1.52 4.54
CA ASP A 204 -17.22 -0.55 3.59
C ASP A 204 -18.60 -0.99 3.07
N GLU A 205 -18.73 -2.24 2.65
CA GLU A 205 -19.99 -2.80 2.15
C GLU A 205 -21.11 -2.80 3.21
N ALA A 206 -20.77 -3.06 4.48
CA ALA A 206 -21.70 -2.90 5.59
C ALA A 206 -22.06 -1.42 5.81
N GLY A 207 -21.12 -0.52 5.58
CA GLY A 207 -21.32 0.93 5.60
C GLY A 207 -22.32 1.37 4.55
N HIS A 208 -22.16 0.94 3.29
CA HIS A 208 -23.10 1.26 2.22
C HIS A 208 -24.49 0.69 2.47
N ALA A 209 -24.57 -0.54 3.00
CA ALA A 209 -25.85 -1.20 3.22
C ALA A 209 -26.63 -0.69 4.44
N TYR A 210 -25.94 -0.22 5.49
CA TYR A 210 -26.57 0.08 6.79
C TYR A 210 -26.15 1.43 7.42
N GLY A 211 -25.10 2.07 6.93
CA GLY A 211 -24.45 3.26 7.50
C GLY A 211 -23.36 2.92 8.53
N GLY A 212 -22.33 3.75 8.64
CA GLY A 212 -21.18 3.55 9.54
C GLY A 212 -21.52 3.63 11.04
N GLY A 213 -22.71 4.12 11.38
CA GLY A 213 -23.25 4.15 12.75
C GLY A 213 -24.10 2.94 13.12
N SER A 214 -24.26 1.98 12.22
CA SER A 214 -25.14 0.82 12.41
C SER A 214 -24.50 -0.29 13.26
N ALA A 215 -25.33 -1.21 13.75
CA ALA A 215 -24.86 -2.41 14.45
C ALA A 215 -24.18 -3.39 13.48
N GLU A 216 -24.62 -3.40 12.22
CA GLU A 216 -24.08 -4.21 11.14
C GLU A 216 -22.66 -3.77 10.79
N TYR A 217 -22.42 -2.47 10.64
CA TYR A 217 -21.08 -1.92 10.45
C TYR A 217 -20.19 -2.20 11.67
N ALA A 218 -20.70 -1.99 12.89
CA ALA A 218 -19.97 -2.33 14.11
C ALA A 218 -19.55 -3.82 14.15
N GLN A 219 -20.45 -4.72 13.73
CA GLN A 219 -20.16 -6.15 13.65
C GLN A 219 -19.12 -6.46 12.55
N ALA A 220 -19.16 -5.77 11.42
CA ALA A 220 -18.14 -5.90 10.37
C ALA A 220 -16.75 -5.49 10.89
N VAL A 221 -16.64 -4.36 11.60
CA VAL A 221 -15.37 -3.93 12.22
C VAL A 221 -14.84 -4.98 13.23
N ILE A 222 -15.73 -5.59 14.02
CA ILE A 222 -15.35 -6.69 14.94
C ILE A 222 -14.84 -7.91 14.17
N ASN A 223 -15.51 -8.30 13.08
CA ASN A 223 -15.11 -9.43 12.25
C ASN A 223 -13.72 -9.20 11.63
N VAL A 224 -13.50 -8.02 11.02
CA VAL A 224 -12.20 -7.63 10.45
C VAL A 224 -11.10 -7.68 11.52
N GLY A 225 -11.37 -7.19 12.73
CA GLY A 225 -10.45 -7.33 13.86
C GLY A 225 -10.09 -8.78 14.18
N GLY A 226 -11.07 -9.69 14.17
CA GLY A 226 -10.85 -11.13 14.37
C GLY A 226 -10.09 -11.80 13.22
N ASN A 227 -10.28 -11.35 11.99
CA ASN A 227 -9.54 -11.81 10.82
C ASN A 227 -8.06 -11.40 10.91
N ILE A 228 -7.80 -10.13 11.26
CA ILE A 228 -6.44 -9.63 11.50
C ILE A 228 -5.76 -10.44 12.60
N GLN A 229 -6.46 -10.76 13.70
CA GLN A 229 -5.86 -11.55 14.79
C GLN A 229 -5.36 -12.91 14.29
N GLN A 230 -6.14 -13.61 13.47
CA GLN A 230 -5.73 -14.90 12.91
C GLN A 230 -4.52 -14.77 11.98
N ILE A 231 -4.44 -13.69 11.20
CA ILE A 231 -3.28 -13.38 10.36
C ILE A 231 -2.04 -13.12 11.22
N LEU A 232 -2.16 -12.30 12.28
CA LEU A 232 -1.07 -11.99 13.19
C LEU A 232 -0.58 -13.23 13.96
N ASP A 233 -1.48 -14.14 14.34
CA ASP A 233 -1.12 -15.42 14.95
C ASP A 233 -0.29 -16.29 13.99
N ALA A 234 -0.63 -16.29 12.69
CA ALA A 234 0.14 -16.98 11.66
C ALA A 234 1.53 -16.36 11.46
N VAL A 235 1.64 -15.01 11.47
CA VAL A 235 2.93 -14.32 11.43
C VAL A 235 3.77 -14.66 12.66
N ALA A 236 3.19 -14.62 13.86
CA ALA A 236 3.89 -14.98 15.09
C ALA A 236 4.40 -16.43 15.06
N TYR A 237 3.60 -17.35 14.54
CA TYR A 237 4.02 -18.73 14.31
C TYR A 237 5.18 -18.83 13.30
N ALA A 238 5.07 -18.14 12.15
CA ALA A 238 6.11 -18.15 11.12
C ALA A 238 7.43 -17.56 11.63
N ARG A 239 7.39 -16.41 12.33
CA ARG A 239 8.54 -15.79 13.02
C ARG A 239 9.21 -16.80 13.97
N ALA A 240 8.42 -17.53 14.77
CA ALA A 240 8.95 -18.49 15.73
C ALA A 240 9.62 -19.72 15.08
N GLU A 241 9.11 -20.18 13.92
CA GLU A 241 9.64 -21.35 13.22
C GLU A 241 10.92 -21.03 12.41
N THR A 242 10.98 -19.85 11.81
CA THR A 242 12.03 -19.47 10.85
C THR A 242 13.08 -18.53 11.41
N GLY A 243 12.70 -17.64 12.34
CA GLY A 243 13.47 -16.47 12.70
C GLY A 243 13.45 -15.35 11.65
N ASP A 244 12.57 -15.44 10.64
CA ASP A 244 12.45 -14.43 9.59
C ASP A 244 11.84 -13.13 10.13
N ASP A 245 12.24 -12.02 9.51
CA ASP A 245 11.78 -10.68 9.86
C ASP A 245 10.41 -10.43 9.21
N TRP A 246 9.45 -9.92 9.98
CA TRP A 246 8.16 -9.48 9.43
C TRP A 246 7.89 -8.05 9.85
N SER A 247 7.69 -7.17 8.88
CA SER A 247 7.14 -5.84 9.09
C SER A 247 5.67 -5.84 8.70
N ILE A 248 4.79 -5.28 9.53
CA ILE A 248 3.34 -5.30 9.34
C ILE A 248 2.81 -3.87 9.24
N ILE A 249 2.03 -3.60 8.19
CA ILE A 249 1.32 -2.34 7.98
C ILE A 249 -0.17 -2.65 7.91
N ILE A 250 -1.00 -1.95 8.69
CA ILE A 250 -2.46 -2.05 8.62
C ILE A 250 -3.04 -0.67 8.36
N THR A 251 -3.93 -0.55 7.38
CA THR A 251 -4.51 0.74 7.01
C THR A 251 -5.94 0.61 6.46
N THR A 252 -6.59 1.75 6.34
CA THR A 252 -7.85 1.95 5.62
C THR A 252 -7.63 3.03 4.57
N ASP A 253 -8.31 2.90 3.46
CA ASP A 253 -8.30 3.85 2.35
C ASP A 253 -9.17 5.08 2.61
N HIS A 254 -10.29 4.93 3.31
CA HIS A 254 -11.11 6.03 3.82
C HIS A 254 -11.89 5.60 5.05
N GLY A 255 -12.71 6.49 5.59
CA GLY A 255 -13.75 6.17 6.55
C GLY A 255 -15.15 6.24 5.94
N HIS A 256 -16.19 6.19 6.76
CA HIS A 256 -17.57 6.14 6.30
C HIS A 256 -18.49 7.12 7.06
N GLN A 257 -19.52 7.64 6.39
CA GLN A 257 -20.59 8.42 7.00
C GLN A 257 -21.37 7.56 8.01
N MET A 258 -21.81 8.20 9.09
CA MET A 258 -22.56 7.52 10.15
C MET A 258 -23.98 7.13 9.74
N SER A 259 -24.63 7.94 8.92
CA SER A 259 -25.96 7.68 8.39
C SER A 259 -25.91 6.80 7.14
N LEU A 260 -26.96 6.02 6.92
CA LEU A 260 -27.19 5.37 5.64
C LEU A 260 -27.35 6.41 4.52
N GLY A 261 -26.79 6.13 3.34
CA GLY A 261 -26.83 7.02 2.20
C GLY A 261 -25.71 6.72 1.21
N PHE A 262 -25.07 7.75 0.67
CA PHE A 262 -23.95 7.59 -0.26
C PHE A 262 -22.72 6.90 0.38
N GLY A 263 -22.56 7.06 1.69
CA GLY A 263 -21.57 6.34 2.46
C GLY A 263 -20.25 7.06 2.59
N HIS A 264 -19.54 7.30 1.48
CA HIS A 264 -18.27 8.04 1.47
C HIS A 264 -18.05 8.69 0.10
N GLY A 265 -17.11 9.63 0.00
CA GLY A 265 -16.78 10.39 -1.20
C GLY A 265 -16.85 11.90 -1.00
N PHE A 266 -17.35 12.38 0.13
CA PHE A 266 -17.29 13.79 0.52
C PHE A 266 -16.18 14.02 1.55
N GLN A 267 -16.29 15.10 2.33
CA GLN A 267 -15.19 15.58 3.19
C GLN A 267 -15.58 15.67 4.66
N SER A 268 -16.60 14.92 5.10
CA SER A 268 -16.88 14.87 6.53
C SER A 268 -15.70 14.24 7.28
N PRO A 269 -15.41 14.67 8.52
CA PRO A 269 -14.31 14.09 9.29
C PRO A 269 -14.39 12.57 9.42
N ASN A 270 -15.59 11.98 9.45
CA ASN A 270 -15.72 10.52 9.48
C ASN A 270 -15.29 9.87 8.16
N GLU A 271 -15.52 10.51 7.01
CA GLU A 271 -15.08 9.99 5.71
C GLU A 271 -13.57 10.17 5.54
N THR A 272 -13.02 11.32 5.93
CA THR A 272 -11.59 11.65 5.71
C THR A 272 -10.66 11.10 6.78
N THR A 273 -11.17 10.48 7.85
CA THR A 273 -10.32 9.88 8.89
C THR A 273 -9.86 8.51 8.44
N GLN A 274 -8.55 8.34 8.36
CA GLN A 274 -7.86 7.09 8.07
C GLN A 274 -7.00 6.68 9.27
N PHE A 275 -6.25 5.60 9.11
CA PHE A 275 -5.19 5.24 10.04
C PHE A 275 -4.09 4.47 9.35
N VAL A 276 -2.91 4.49 9.96
CA VAL A 276 -1.80 3.60 9.63
C VAL A 276 -1.28 3.02 10.94
N ILE A 277 -1.25 1.70 11.05
CA ILE A 277 -0.55 0.99 12.12
C ILE A 277 0.68 0.37 11.50
N PHE A 278 1.85 0.59 12.09
CA PHE A 278 3.11 0.05 11.60
C PHE A 278 3.90 -0.62 12.73
N ASP A 279 4.09 -1.94 12.60
CA ASP A 279 5.02 -2.76 13.40
C ASP A 279 6.24 -3.06 12.52
N GLN A 280 7.39 -2.48 12.87
CA GLN A 280 8.64 -2.70 12.14
C GLN A 280 9.35 -3.93 12.68
N ALA A 281 9.79 -4.83 11.81
CA ALA A 281 10.55 -6.01 12.22
C ALA A 281 11.76 -5.66 13.11
N GLY A 282 11.80 -6.26 14.30
CA GLY A 282 12.94 -6.16 15.21
C GLY A 282 13.10 -4.83 15.96
N ASP A 283 12.21 -3.85 15.76
CA ASP A 283 12.18 -2.63 16.55
C ASP A 283 10.92 -2.53 17.41
N ASN A 284 11.12 -2.78 18.70
CA ASN A 284 10.04 -2.77 19.70
C ASN A 284 10.14 -1.56 20.64
N ALA A 285 11.03 -0.60 20.36
CA ALA A 285 11.35 0.47 21.32
C ALA A 285 10.19 1.45 21.52
N THR A 286 9.28 1.54 20.55
CA THR A 286 8.17 2.49 20.50
C THR A 286 6.79 1.84 20.41
N ASP A 287 6.71 0.54 20.66
CA ASP A 287 5.46 -0.23 20.72
C ASP A 287 4.41 0.44 21.60
N GLY A 288 3.16 0.46 21.14
CA GLY A 288 2.04 1.11 21.83
C GLY A 288 2.08 2.65 21.77
N SER A 289 2.95 3.24 20.96
CA SER A 289 3.01 4.68 20.74
C SER A 289 2.08 5.13 19.60
N GLN A 290 1.89 6.43 19.48
CA GLN A 290 1.23 7.04 18.33
C GLN A 290 2.21 7.86 17.49
N ASN A 291 1.91 8.01 16.19
CA ASN A 291 2.59 8.97 15.33
C ASN A 291 1.60 10.06 14.89
N LEU A 292 2.01 11.33 14.97
CA LEU A 292 1.16 12.46 14.60
C LEU A 292 1.23 12.87 13.12
N ASN A 293 2.15 12.28 12.34
CA ASN A 293 2.42 12.66 10.95
C ASN A 293 2.34 11.50 9.96
N TYR A 294 1.80 10.33 10.35
CA TYR A 294 1.57 9.25 9.38
C TYR A 294 0.52 9.65 8.34
N SER A 295 0.77 9.24 7.11
CA SER A 295 -0.12 9.35 5.96
C SER A 295 -0.21 8.02 5.23
N ILE A 296 -1.34 7.75 4.57
CA ILE A 296 -1.47 6.59 3.69
C ILE A 296 -0.48 6.64 2.51
N ALA A 297 -0.03 7.84 2.10
CA ALA A 297 0.99 8.01 1.06
C ALA A 297 2.38 7.52 1.53
N ASP A 298 2.62 7.39 2.84
CA ASP A 298 3.90 6.91 3.39
C ASP A 298 4.11 5.40 3.22
N ILE A 299 3.05 4.65 2.91
CA ILE A 299 3.07 3.18 2.90
C ILE A 299 3.98 2.64 1.81
N THR A 300 3.80 3.05 0.55
CA THR A 300 4.67 2.63 -0.56
C THR A 300 6.16 2.96 -0.31
N PRO A 301 6.57 4.20 0.00
CA PRO A 301 7.98 4.48 0.26
C PRO A 301 8.53 3.72 1.47
N THR A 302 7.70 3.44 2.49
CA THR A 302 8.08 2.58 3.61
C THR A 302 8.39 1.16 3.16
N ILE A 303 7.49 0.51 2.42
CA ILE A 303 7.67 -0.86 1.90
C ILE A 303 8.94 -0.95 1.05
N LEU A 304 9.14 0.00 0.14
CA LEU A 304 10.33 0.02 -0.72
C LEU A 304 11.61 0.15 0.11
N GLN A 305 11.60 0.99 1.15
CA GLN A 305 12.78 1.18 1.97
C GLN A 305 13.09 -0.03 2.87
N LEU A 306 12.08 -0.75 3.37
CA LEU A 306 12.27 -2.03 4.08
C LEU A 306 13.03 -3.03 3.20
N PHE A 307 12.71 -3.07 1.90
CA PHE A 307 13.46 -3.87 0.94
C PHE A 307 14.75 -3.20 0.42
N GLY A 308 15.13 -2.01 0.88
CA GLY A 308 16.31 -1.29 0.40
C GLY A 308 16.24 -0.90 -1.08
N ILE A 309 15.04 -0.70 -1.62
CA ILE A 309 14.78 -0.26 -2.99
C ILE A 309 14.89 1.28 -3.06
N PRO A 310 15.50 1.85 -4.12
CA PRO A 310 15.56 3.29 -4.30
C PRO A 310 14.16 3.92 -4.36
N LEU A 311 14.00 5.03 -3.63
CA LEU A 311 12.76 5.80 -3.63
C LEU A 311 12.73 6.74 -4.83
N ARG A 312 11.54 6.94 -5.40
CA ARG A 312 11.31 8.01 -6.36
C ARG A 312 11.41 9.36 -5.66
N SER A 313 11.92 10.35 -6.38
CA SER A 313 12.04 11.72 -5.87
C SER A 313 10.71 12.48 -5.83
N ASP A 314 9.69 11.95 -6.52
CA ASP A 314 8.37 12.55 -6.68
C ASP A 314 7.25 11.88 -5.88
N PHE A 315 7.57 11.04 -4.88
CA PHE A 315 6.59 10.62 -3.88
C PHE A 315 6.08 11.81 -3.05
N ASP A 316 4.82 11.73 -2.63
CA ASP A 316 4.27 12.65 -1.63
C ASP A 316 4.52 12.15 -0.21
N GLY A 317 4.50 10.84 -0.02
CA GLY A 317 4.85 10.21 1.26
C GLY A 317 6.34 10.02 1.46
N ALA A 318 6.72 9.66 2.68
CA ALA A 318 8.08 9.36 3.07
C ALA A 318 8.15 8.08 3.92
N PRO A 319 9.31 7.39 3.99
CA PRO A 319 9.41 6.18 4.78
C PRO A 319 9.24 6.44 6.29
N MET A 320 8.33 5.71 6.92
CA MET A 320 7.89 5.95 8.29
C MET A 320 8.98 5.76 9.36
N PHE A 321 10.02 4.97 9.06
CA PHE A 321 11.11 4.64 10.02
C PHE A 321 12.44 5.33 9.72
N THR A 322 12.55 6.15 8.68
CA THR A 322 13.79 6.92 8.41
C THR A 322 13.58 8.40 8.20
N ASP A 323 12.37 8.85 7.84
CA ASP A 323 12.13 10.29 7.66
C ASP A 323 12.11 11.02 9.01
N PRO A 324 12.97 12.03 9.23
CA PRO A 324 13.02 12.72 10.51
C PRO A 324 11.74 13.47 10.87
N ASN A 325 10.92 13.90 9.91
CA ASN A 325 9.65 14.59 10.22
C ASN A 325 8.62 13.61 10.78
N ILE A 326 8.69 12.34 10.38
CA ILE A 326 7.81 11.27 10.88
C ILE A 326 8.36 10.68 12.18
N ILE A 327 9.66 10.39 12.28
CA ILE A 327 10.22 9.81 13.51
C ILE A 327 10.09 10.78 14.69
N ASN A 328 10.33 12.07 14.46
CA ASN A 328 10.25 13.08 15.52
C ASN A 328 8.81 13.40 15.96
N SER A 329 7.78 12.86 15.29
CA SER A 329 6.37 12.98 15.70
C SER A 329 5.84 11.74 16.45
N ILE A 330 6.71 10.79 16.79
CA ILE A 330 6.35 9.68 17.68
C ILE A 330 6.12 10.22 19.10
N VAL A 331 4.99 9.86 19.67
CA VAL A 331 4.59 10.21 21.04
C VAL A 331 4.14 8.93 21.74
N SER A 332 4.65 8.68 22.94
CA SER A 332 4.22 7.55 23.78
C SER A 332 3.18 8.03 24.81
N PRO A 333 1.87 7.86 24.54
CA PRO A 333 0.82 8.29 25.45
C PRO A 333 0.70 7.35 26.66
N VAL A 334 0.07 7.82 27.73
CA VAL A 334 -0.31 6.96 28.87
C VAL A 334 -1.48 6.04 28.51
N ASP A 335 -2.42 6.55 27.71
CA ASP A 335 -3.56 5.81 27.16
C ASP A 335 -3.61 6.07 25.65
N LEU A 336 -3.25 5.05 24.87
CA LEU A 336 -3.23 5.14 23.41
C LEU A 336 -4.64 5.38 22.82
N LYS A 337 -5.67 4.74 23.38
CA LYS A 337 -7.05 4.89 22.90
C LYS A 337 -7.55 6.31 23.13
N GLU A 338 -7.28 6.90 24.30
CA GLU A 338 -7.62 8.30 24.56
C GLU A 338 -6.88 9.25 23.61
N ALA A 339 -5.58 9.01 23.40
CA ALA A 339 -4.75 9.85 22.53
C ALA A 339 -5.22 9.81 21.05
N LEU A 340 -5.50 8.62 20.52
CA LEU A 340 -6.03 8.46 19.15
C LEU A 340 -7.43 9.06 19.02
N THR A 341 -8.29 8.90 20.03
CA THR A 341 -9.62 9.55 20.06
C THR A 341 -9.49 11.07 20.00
N ALA A 342 -8.53 11.63 20.74
CA ALA A 342 -8.25 13.06 20.72
C ALA A 342 -7.69 13.53 19.36
N ALA A 343 -6.84 12.73 18.71
CA ALA A 343 -6.31 13.02 17.38
C ALA A 343 -7.42 13.07 16.33
N ILE A 344 -8.33 12.07 16.31
CA ILE A 344 -9.49 12.04 15.41
C ILE A 344 -10.37 13.29 15.61
N ALA A 345 -10.57 13.73 16.87
CA ALA A 345 -11.37 14.91 17.18
C ALA A 345 -10.77 16.23 16.69
N MET A 346 -9.51 16.25 16.24
CA MET A 346 -8.88 17.41 15.61
C MET A 346 -9.21 17.53 14.12
N TYR A 347 -9.70 16.47 13.48
CA TYR A 347 -10.04 16.49 12.06
C TYR A 347 -11.32 17.27 11.79
N GLY A 348 -11.24 18.11 10.77
CA GLY A 348 -12.32 19.01 10.36
C GLY A 348 -12.47 19.00 8.85
N TYR A 349 -13.44 19.76 8.37
CA TYR A 349 -13.66 19.96 6.94
C TYR A 349 -12.52 20.78 6.32
N PRO A 350 -12.22 20.58 5.03
CA PRO A 350 -11.32 21.46 4.29
C PRO A 350 -11.91 22.88 4.17
N ASN A 351 -11.15 23.78 3.55
CA ASN A 351 -11.70 25.09 3.20
C ASN A 351 -12.88 24.92 2.20
N ILE A 352 -13.85 25.83 2.25
CA ILE A 352 -15.08 25.74 1.45
C ILE A 352 -14.84 25.64 -0.07
N GLY A 353 -13.74 26.17 -0.58
CA GLY A 353 -13.40 26.07 -2.00
C GLY A 353 -13.03 24.64 -2.38
N ASN A 354 -12.19 23.99 -1.58
CA ASN A 354 -11.79 22.60 -1.78
C ASN A 354 -12.98 21.66 -1.53
N ASP A 355 -13.79 21.92 -0.50
CA ASP A 355 -14.99 21.15 -0.19
C ASP A 355 -15.96 21.11 -1.38
N LEU A 356 -16.23 22.27 -2.00
CA LEU A 356 -17.09 22.36 -3.18
C LEU A 356 -16.48 21.72 -4.43
N ALA A 357 -15.16 21.89 -4.64
CA ALA A 357 -14.47 21.30 -5.77
C ALA A 357 -14.48 19.76 -5.70
N LEU A 358 -14.22 19.21 -4.52
CA LEU A 358 -14.25 17.77 -4.27
C LEU A 358 -15.69 17.23 -4.32
N GLY A 359 -16.66 17.92 -3.70
CA GLY A 359 -18.07 17.53 -3.81
C GLY A 359 -18.57 17.47 -5.25
N LEU A 360 -18.20 18.46 -6.09
CA LEU A 360 -18.50 18.44 -7.52
C LEU A 360 -17.80 17.27 -8.23
N ARG A 361 -16.53 17.05 -7.92
CA ARG A 361 -15.76 15.93 -8.48
C ARG A 361 -16.44 14.61 -8.16
N THR A 362 -16.79 14.36 -6.91
CA THR A 362 -17.44 13.14 -6.45
C THR A 362 -18.77 12.90 -7.18
N VAL A 363 -19.64 13.91 -7.24
CA VAL A 363 -20.93 13.77 -7.93
C VAL A 363 -20.75 13.38 -9.40
N VAL A 364 -19.83 14.04 -10.11
CA VAL A 364 -19.63 13.78 -11.55
C VAL A 364 -18.85 12.48 -11.79
N ALA A 365 -17.79 12.24 -11.02
CA ALA A 365 -16.90 11.10 -11.19
C ALA A 365 -17.53 9.77 -10.76
N THR A 366 -18.54 9.77 -9.91
CA THR A 366 -19.24 8.53 -9.53
C THR A 366 -20.23 8.06 -10.60
N ILE A 367 -20.77 8.95 -11.45
CA ILE A 367 -21.78 8.58 -12.48
C ILE A 367 -21.32 7.43 -13.40
N PRO A 368 -20.10 7.46 -14.00
CA PRO A 368 -19.62 6.35 -14.83
C PRO A 368 -19.60 5.01 -14.09
N TYR A 369 -19.22 5.00 -12.82
CA TYR A 369 -19.14 3.79 -12.00
C TYR A 369 -20.52 3.18 -11.75
N LEU A 370 -21.52 4.01 -11.44
CA LEU A 370 -22.90 3.53 -11.23
C LEU A 370 -23.48 2.87 -12.49
N LEU A 371 -23.21 3.45 -13.66
CA LEU A 371 -23.58 2.90 -14.97
C LEU A 371 -22.83 1.62 -15.32
N ASN A 372 -21.63 1.44 -14.76
CA ASN A 372 -20.79 0.28 -14.98
C ASN A 372 -21.18 -0.94 -14.12
N GLY A 373 -22.31 -0.90 -13.41
CA GLY A 373 -22.93 -2.11 -12.86
C GLY A 373 -23.54 -2.01 -11.46
N VAL A 374 -23.56 -0.85 -10.81
CA VAL A 374 -23.93 -0.75 -9.40
C VAL A 374 -25.37 -0.25 -9.18
N VAL A 375 -25.94 0.57 -10.08
CA VAL A 375 -27.28 1.14 -9.86
C VAL A 375 -28.14 1.11 -11.12
N ALA A 376 -29.33 0.51 -11.00
CA ALA A 376 -30.33 0.48 -12.08
C ALA A 376 -31.04 1.83 -12.29
N ASP A 377 -30.86 2.79 -11.37
CA ASP A 377 -31.53 4.10 -11.35
C ASP A 377 -30.66 5.20 -10.67
N ILE A 378 -29.87 5.91 -11.49
CA ILE A 378 -28.93 6.96 -11.05
C ILE A 378 -29.64 8.12 -10.36
N ASP A 379 -30.88 8.41 -10.75
CA ASP A 379 -31.64 9.50 -10.17
C ASP A 379 -32.00 9.20 -8.73
N LYS A 380 -32.33 7.94 -8.42
CA LYS A 380 -32.55 7.49 -7.03
C LYS A 380 -31.28 7.60 -6.19
N PHE A 381 -30.12 7.31 -6.77
CA PHE A 381 -28.84 7.47 -6.11
C PHE A 381 -28.54 8.95 -5.82
N LEU A 382 -28.65 9.83 -6.82
CA LEU A 382 -28.41 11.26 -6.65
C LEU A 382 -29.42 11.89 -5.70
N GLN A 383 -30.68 11.43 -5.73
CA GLN A 383 -31.72 11.87 -4.79
C GLN A 383 -31.34 11.55 -3.34
N SER A 384 -30.65 10.44 -3.07
CA SER A 384 -30.18 10.14 -1.72
C SER A 384 -29.17 11.16 -1.20
N ILE A 385 -28.33 11.72 -2.08
CA ILE A 385 -27.40 12.81 -1.74
C ILE A 385 -28.17 14.12 -1.52
N VAL A 386 -29.16 14.41 -2.38
CA VAL A 386 -30.05 15.57 -2.21
C VAL A 386 -30.73 15.54 -0.84
N ASP A 387 -31.28 14.37 -0.47
CA ASP A 387 -32.04 14.16 0.76
C ASP A 387 -31.21 14.31 2.05
N GLN A 388 -29.88 14.23 1.97
CA GLN A 388 -29.00 14.48 3.11
C GLN A 388 -28.89 15.98 3.47
N ASP A 389 -29.42 16.88 2.64
CA ASP A 389 -29.40 18.35 2.82
C ASP A 389 -28.00 18.89 3.18
N ILE A 390 -26.97 18.31 2.56
CA ILE A 390 -25.60 18.77 2.74
C ILE A 390 -25.46 20.11 2.03
N PHE A 391 -25.10 21.14 2.79
CA PHE A 391 -24.97 22.52 2.30
C PHE A 391 -24.16 22.56 1.00
N LEU A 392 -24.79 23.06 -0.08
CA LEU A 392 -24.28 23.16 -1.46
C LEU A 392 -24.04 21.82 -2.19
N ILE A 393 -23.71 20.73 -1.51
CA ILE A 393 -23.56 19.40 -2.11
C ILE A 393 -24.90 18.86 -2.62
N SER A 394 -26.01 19.05 -1.89
CA SER A 394 -27.34 18.67 -2.38
C SER A 394 -27.70 19.41 -3.68
N GLY A 395 -27.32 20.68 -3.81
CA GLY A 395 -27.49 21.43 -5.06
C GLY A 395 -26.60 20.93 -6.20
N LEU A 396 -25.40 20.43 -5.90
CA LEU A 396 -24.53 19.77 -6.89
C LEU A 396 -25.12 18.43 -7.34
N ALA A 397 -25.74 17.67 -6.43
CA ALA A 397 -26.43 16.43 -6.77
C ALA A 397 -27.67 16.68 -7.66
N GLU A 398 -28.43 17.77 -7.44
CA GLU A 398 -29.49 18.21 -8.35
C GLU A 398 -28.94 18.55 -9.75
N VAL A 399 -27.77 19.19 -9.83
CA VAL A 399 -27.07 19.40 -11.12
C VAL A 399 -26.63 18.07 -11.73
N GLY A 400 -26.16 17.12 -10.90
CA GLY A 400 -25.86 15.76 -11.30
C GLY A 400 -27.07 15.05 -11.94
N GLN A 401 -28.28 15.26 -11.40
CA GLN A 401 -29.51 14.69 -11.96
C GLN A 401 -29.79 15.27 -13.34
N GLN A 402 -29.61 16.58 -13.51
CA GLN A 402 -29.74 17.23 -14.83
C GLN A 402 -28.70 16.72 -15.84
N ILE A 403 -27.48 16.46 -15.39
CA ILE A 403 -26.42 15.86 -16.19
C ILE A 403 -26.81 14.43 -16.59
N ASN A 404 -27.31 13.62 -15.64
CA ASN A 404 -27.79 12.27 -15.92
C ASN A 404 -28.97 12.29 -16.92
N ASP A 405 -29.96 13.14 -16.72
CA ASP A 405 -31.10 13.33 -17.63
C ASP A 405 -30.65 13.74 -19.04
N PHE A 406 -29.62 14.58 -19.13
CA PHE A 406 -29.07 15.04 -20.41
C PHE A 406 -28.23 13.95 -21.11
N PHE A 407 -27.47 13.16 -20.35
CA PHE A 407 -26.52 12.20 -20.86
C PHE A 407 -26.97 10.73 -20.79
N GLY A 408 -28.19 10.43 -20.33
CA GLY A 408 -28.76 9.09 -20.11
C GLY A 408 -28.87 8.17 -21.35
N GLY A 409 -28.15 8.48 -22.44
CA GLY A 409 -27.91 7.63 -23.61
C GLY A 409 -26.43 7.56 -24.06
N LEU A 410 -25.48 8.08 -23.29
CA LEU A 410 -24.04 7.99 -23.57
C LEU A 410 -23.43 6.70 -22.99
N SER A 411 -22.30 6.25 -23.57
CA SER A 411 -21.53 5.13 -23.03
C SER A 411 -20.72 5.52 -21.79
N VAL A 412 -20.37 4.52 -20.96
CA VAL A 412 -19.46 4.67 -19.81
C VAL A 412 -18.18 5.40 -20.20
N ASP A 413 -17.56 5.05 -21.34
CA ASP A 413 -16.33 5.70 -21.81
C ASP A 413 -16.46 7.22 -22.02
N VAL A 414 -17.59 7.69 -22.56
CA VAL A 414 -17.79 9.12 -22.81
C VAL A 414 -18.03 9.88 -21.50
N LEU A 415 -18.76 9.26 -20.57
CA LEU A 415 -18.98 9.82 -19.25
C LEU A 415 -17.70 9.82 -18.41
N GLN A 416 -16.88 8.78 -18.54
CA GLN A 416 -15.58 8.69 -17.91
C GLN A 416 -14.64 9.79 -18.42
N LEU A 417 -14.62 10.07 -19.73
CA LEU A 417 -13.87 11.19 -20.28
C LEU A 417 -14.35 12.54 -19.73
N ALA A 418 -15.66 12.76 -19.64
CA ALA A 418 -16.23 13.98 -19.08
C ALA A 418 -15.91 14.14 -17.59
N ALA A 419 -16.01 13.05 -16.83
CA ALA A 419 -15.60 12.97 -15.44
C ALA A 419 -14.11 13.30 -15.27
N GLY A 420 -13.24 12.75 -16.12
CA GLY A 420 -11.82 13.09 -16.14
C GLY A 420 -11.58 14.59 -16.38
N GLY A 421 -12.35 15.22 -17.27
CA GLY A 421 -12.29 16.67 -17.47
C GLY A 421 -12.65 17.48 -16.22
N VAL A 422 -13.72 17.10 -15.51
CA VAL A 422 -14.12 17.75 -14.25
C VAL A 422 -13.11 17.48 -13.15
N ALA A 423 -12.63 16.24 -13.03
CA ALA A 423 -11.62 15.86 -12.05
C ALA A 423 -10.33 16.64 -12.25
N TRP A 424 -9.85 16.76 -13.50
CA TRP A 424 -8.71 17.61 -13.81
C TRP A 424 -8.99 19.08 -13.46
N LEU A 425 -10.15 19.63 -13.81
CA LEU A 425 -10.53 21.01 -13.44
C LEU A 425 -10.57 21.24 -11.93
N THR A 426 -10.86 20.20 -11.15
CA THR A 426 -10.95 20.24 -9.70
C THR A 426 -9.68 19.75 -8.98
N GLY A 427 -8.62 19.35 -9.69
CA GLY A 427 -7.29 19.11 -9.14
C GLY A 427 -6.65 17.74 -9.44
N ALA A 428 -7.40 16.72 -9.87
CA ALA A 428 -6.86 15.38 -10.10
C ALA A 428 -5.89 15.34 -11.31
N GLY A 429 -4.79 14.61 -11.21
CA GLY A 429 -3.84 14.38 -12.32
C GLY A 429 -3.27 15.67 -12.91
N ARG A 430 -3.04 16.68 -12.07
CA ARG A 430 -2.49 17.99 -12.44
C ARG A 430 -0.98 18.02 -12.44
N ILE A 431 -0.36 17.14 -11.68
CA ILE A 431 1.06 17.11 -11.44
C ILE A 431 1.63 15.90 -12.18
N GLU A 432 2.43 16.17 -13.19
CA GLU A 432 3.14 15.14 -13.94
C GLU A 432 4.34 14.59 -13.14
N PRO A 433 4.73 13.31 -13.36
CA PRO A 433 5.93 12.76 -12.75
C PRO A 433 7.18 13.55 -13.11
N THR A 434 8.10 13.72 -12.15
CA THR A 434 9.44 14.25 -12.43
C THR A 434 10.44 13.15 -12.68
N ASP A 435 10.25 12.00 -12.03
CA ASP A 435 11.02 10.79 -12.31
C ASP A 435 10.39 10.06 -13.51
N ALA A 436 11.25 9.51 -14.38
CA ALA A 436 10.78 8.79 -15.55
C ALA A 436 9.90 7.58 -15.15
N PRO A 437 8.92 7.21 -16.00
CA PRO A 437 8.28 5.91 -15.92
C PRO A 437 9.30 4.77 -15.91
N LEU A 438 8.92 3.63 -15.35
CA LEU A 438 9.72 2.42 -15.49
C LEU A 438 9.84 2.05 -16.97
N PRO A 439 11.03 1.59 -17.42
CA PRO A 439 11.21 1.22 -18.81
C PRO A 439 10.37 -0.04 -19.12
N PRO A 440 10.01 -0.29 -20.40
CA PRO A 440 9.23 -1.47 -20.75
C PRO A 440 9.96 -2.78 -20.39
N PRO A 441 9.25 -3.84 -19.96
CA PRO A 441 9.86 -5.13 -19.67
C PRO A 441 10.72 -5.65 -20.82
N GLY A 442 11.92 -6.13 -20.50
CA GLY A 442 12.85 -6.66 -21.49
C GLY A 442 13.62 -5.60 -22.30
N SER A 443 13.41 -4.30 -22.07
CA SER A 443 14.40 -3.30 -22.50
C SER A 443 15.64 -3.47 -21.62
N ALA A 444 16.73 -3.97 -22.21
CA ALA A 444 17.94 -4.26 -21.48
C ALA A 444 18.59 -2.97 -20.95
N GLU A 445 18.46 -2.70 -19.66
CA GLU A 445 19.41 -1.86 -18.95
C GLU A 445 20.16 -2.71 -17.91
N PHE A 446 21.32 -3.22 -18.33
CA PHE A 446 22.35 -3.72 -17.42
C PHE A 446 22.98 -2.53 -16.70
N THR A 447 22.30 -1.94 -15.71
CA THR A 447 22.81 -0.81 -14.92
C THR A 447 23.89 -1.21 -13.90
N GLY A 448 24.28 -2.48 -13.84
CA GLY A 448 25.30 -2.96 -12.89
C GLY A 448 26.75 -2.66 -13.28
N LEU A 449 27.08 -2.51 -14.57
CA LEU A 449 28.49 -2.37 -15.01
C LEU A 449 28.93 -0.90 -15.09
N GLU A 450 28.02 0.02 -15.42
CA GLU A 450 28.33 1.44 -15.58
C GLU A 450 28.50 2.15 -14.22
N ALA A 451 27.73 1.76 -13.21
CA ALA A 451 27.94 2.22 -11.82
C ALA A 451 29.28 1.73 -11.24
N LEU A 452 29.73 0.52 -11.63
CA LEU A 452 31.00 -0.05 -11.21
C LEU A 452 32.20 0.62 -11.90
N LEU A 453 32.02 1.14 -13.12
CA LEU A 453 33.05 1.88 -13.87
C LEU A 453 33.07 3.38 -13.53
N ALA A 454 31.96 3.93 -13.04
CA ALA A 454 31.88 5.33 -12.60
C ALA A 454 32.59 5.58 -11.25
N SER A 455 32.75 4.55 -10.40
CA SER A 455 33.60 4.61 -9.21
C SER A 455 35.05 4.27 -9.58
N GLY A 456 35.72 5.22 -10.22
CA GLY A 456 37.08 5.07 -10.73
C GLY A 456 38.14 4.78 -9.65
N THR A 457 38.26 3.52 -9.23
CA THR A 457 39.44 2.95 -8.55
C THR A 457 39.48 1.42 -8.75
N VAL A 458 39.94 0.96 -9.91
CA VAL A 458 40.52 -0.39 -10.05
C VAL A 458 41.88 -0.25 -10.74
N PRO A 459 43.00 -0.67 -10.12
CA PRO A 459 44.28 -0.69 -10.79
C PRO A 459 44.26 -1.75 -11.89
N ALA A 460 44.68 -1.38 -13.10
CA ALA A 460 44.88 -2.33 -14.19
C ALA A 460 45.87 -3.44 -13.76
N PRO A 461 45.62 -4.72 -14.09
CA PRO A 461 46.62 -5.77 -13.92
C PRO A 461 47.77 -5.52 -14.90
N ASP A 462 48.99 -5.46 -14.38
CA ASP A 462 50.21 -5.52 -15.17
C ASP A 462 50.31 -6.91 -15.82
N LEU A 463 49.95 -6.99 -17.10
CA LEU A 463 50.23 -8.14 -17.96
C LEU A 463 51.41 -7.80 -18.90
N GLY A 464 52.56 -7.53 -18.29
CA GLY A 464 53.85 -7.61 -18.98
C GLY A 464 54.20 -9.07 -19.29
N GLY A 465 53.97 -9.49 -20.55
CA GLY A 465 54.43 -10.79 -21.04
C GLY A 465 53.77 -11.24 -22.33
N THR A 466 53.92 -10.50 -23.42
CA THR A 466 53.61 -11.00 -24.76
C THR A 466 54.80 -11.78 -25.31
N ASP A 467 54.64 -13.10 -25.45
CA ASP A 467 55.22 -13.82 -26.58
C ASP A 467 54.07 -14.06 -27.58
N LEU A 468 53.96 -13.15 -28.54
CA LEU A 468 52.92 -13.13 -29.57
C LEU A 468 53.60 -13.37 -30.92
N ALA A 469 54.03 -14.61 -31.13
CA ALA A 469 54.42 -15.14 -32.43
C ALA A 469 53.81 -16.54 -32.59
N GLY A 470 52.56 -16.58 -33.02
CA GLY A 470 51.91 -17.85 -33.33
C GLY A 470 50.47 -17.68 -33.78
N LEU A 471 50.28 -17.88 -35.09
CA LEU A 471 49.02 -18.31 -35.72
C LEU A 471 47.99 -17.21 -36.04
N LEU A 472 48.37 -16.38 -37.00
CA LEU A 472 47.49 -16.12 -38.14
C LEU A 472 47.51 -17.38 -39.02
N ASP A 473 46.39 -18.12 -39.09
CA ASP A 473 46.04 -18.86 -40.31
C ASP A 473 44.53 -18.76 -40.52
N LEU A 474 44.17 -17.99 -41.54
CA LEU A 474 42.84 -17.77 -42.07
C LEU A 474 42.77 -18.51 -43.40
N THR A 475 42.64 -19.83 -43.38
CA THR A 475 42.10 -20.60 -44.52
C THR A 475 41.60 -21.98 -44.10
N ALA A 476 40.27 -22.19 -44.03
CA ALA A 476 39.61 -23.43 -44.48
C ALA A 476 38.08 -23.43 -44.21
N LEU A 477 37.32 -23.26 -45.32
CA LEU A 477 36.15 -24.05 -45.76
C LEU A 477 34.93 -24.16 -44.80
N ALA A 478 33.72 -23.64 -45.08
CA ALA A 478 32.94 -23.67 -46.32
C ALA A 478 33.02 -25.02 -47.06
N GLY A 479 32.27 -25.99 -46.52
CA GLY A 479 31.70 -27.13 -47.22
C GLY A 479 30.24 -27.24 -46.81
#